data_AF-A0AA86LZZ8-F1
#
_entry.id   AF-A0AA86LZZ8-F1
#
_cell.length_a   1.000
_cell.length_b   1.000
_cell.length_c   1.000
_cell.angle_alpha   90.00
_cell.angle_beta   90.00
_cell.angle_gamma   90.00
#
_symmetry.space_group_name_H-M   'P 1'
#
loop_
_entity.id
_entity.type
_entity.pdbx_description
1 polymer ?
#
loop_
_entity_poly.entity_id
_entity_poly.type
_entity_poly.pdbx_seq_one_letter_code
_entity_poly.pdbx_strand_id
1 'polypeptide(L)'
;MQAHVLAPRLVVDWSGPDDTLSGVLCDAVEALEHQVATTDLSPRDREALGHDLLLWSDDLRRAHLMANGLAGVEFRRACQDDPDALEAFASRDEREIALWMLAFRDKIFRDVELHLAFRAKTSGKFWKKHRIQRGLELTHERTRLEQFCHAVAQLYKKSGGGDGVHIELSERRCASGVSNAMSSFQLTLYVEGPVTALTHFSQSHFTRVTTRVALESALVYHPATGEVETVVKGGAKNHTAMLELFGKHVVQQDLAP
;
A
#
# COMPACT_ATOMS: atom_id res chain seq x y z
N MET A 1 10.53 5.07 -3.23
CA MET A 1 10.70 5.94 -2.03
C MET A 1 10.90 5.02 -0.85
N GLN A 2 11.98 5.20 -0.09
CA GLN A 2 12.09 4.60 1.25
C GLN A 2 10.89 5.10 2.07
N ALA A 3 10.22 4.20 2.79
CA ALA A 3 9.15 4.56 3.69
C ALA A 3 9.68 5.59 4.70
N HIS A 4 8.88 6.60 4.99
CA HIS A 4 9.19 7.55 6.06
C HIS A 4 9.22 6.77 7.37
N VAL A 5 10.38 6.71 8.01
CA VAL A 5 10.47 6.07 9.33
C VAL A 5 9.85 7.04 10.33
N LEU A 6 8.84 6.60 11.07
CA LEU A 6 8.33 7.28 12.27
C LEU A 6 9.45 7.32 13.32
N ALA A 7 10.48 8.17 13.16
CA ALA A 7 11.62 8.12 14.08
C ALA A 7 12.56 9.35 14.14
N PRO A 8 12.86 10.13 13.09
CA PRO A 8 13.97 11.09 13.20
C PRO A 8 13.76 12.14 14.30
N ARG A 9 12.50 12.52 14.54
CA ARG A 9 12.10 13.55 15.51
C ARG A 9 10.96 13.15 16.44
N LEU A 10 10.32 12.01 16.19
CA LEU A 10 9.25 11.46 17.02
C LEU A 10 9.84 10.43 17.98
N VAL A 11 10.24 10.88 19.17
CA VAL A 11 10.81 10.00 20.20
C VAL A 11 9.68 9.48 21.08
N VAL A 12 9.22 8.27 20.79
CA VAL A 12 8.22 7.54 21.57
C VAL A 12 8.86 6.29 22.16
N ASP A 13 8.61 6.02 23.44
CA ASP A 13 9.00 4.74 24.05
C ASP A 13 7.98 3.66 23.66
N TRP A 14 8.34 2.88 22.65
CA TRP A 14 7.53 1.78 22.12
C TRP A 14 7.50 0.54 23.04
N SER A 15 8.32 0.54 24.10
CA SER A 15 8.37 -0.51 25.13
C SER A 15 7.49 -0.23 26.35
N GLY A 16 6.78 0.92 26.35
CA GLY A 16 5.84 1.29 27.40
C GLY A 16 4.61 0.36 27.51
N PRO A 17 3.82 0.48 28.59
CA PRO A 17 2.65 -0.35 28.86
C PRO A 17 1.58 -0.30 27.75
N ASP A 18 0.87 -1.43 27.58
CA ASP A 18 -0.11 -1.74 26.50
C ASP A 18 -1.38 -0.87 26.44
N ASP A 19 -1.49 0.16 27.26
CA ASP A 19 -2.63 1.08 27.29
C ASP A 19 -2.24 2.55 27.15
N THR A 20 -0.95 2.82 26.89
CA THR A 20 -0.40 4.18 26.88
C THR A 20 0.17 4.61 25.54
N LEU A 21 0.43 3.69 24.60
CA LEU A 21 1.20 4.02 23.39
C LEU A 21 0.53 5.09 22.53
N SER A 22 -0.79 4.97 22.32
CA SER A 22 -1.55 5.98 21.57
C SER A 22 -1.56 7.33 22.28
N GLY A 23 -1.60 7.36 23.62
CA GLY A 23 -1.56 8.59 24.41
C GLY A 23 -0.20 9.27 24.32
N VAL A 24 0.88 8.53 24.58
CA VAL A 24 2.26 9.01 24.48
C VAL A 24 2.57 9.54 23.08
N LEU A 25 2.05 8.87 22.05
CA LEU A 25 2.19 9.30 20.66
C LEU A 25 1.45 10.63 20.39
N CYS A 26 0.21 10.78 20.87
CA CYS A 26 -0.51 12.05 20.77
C CYS A 26 0.25 13.17 21.48
N ASP A 27 0.68 12.96 22.72
CA ASP A 27 1.43 13.94 23.50
C ASP A 27 2.73 14.37 22.79
N ALA A 28 3.44 13.41 22.18
CA ALA A 28 4.67 13.69 21.43
C ALA A 28 4.39 14.52 20.16
N VAL A 29 3.30 14.25 19.45
CA VAL A 29 2.90 15.03 18.26
C VAL A 29 2.47 16.44 18.66
N GLU A 30 1.63 16.58 19.69
CA GLU A 30 1.18 17.89 20.20
C GLU A 30 2.36 18.76 20.67
N ALA A 31 3.35 18.16 21.33
CA ALA A 31 4.57 18.85 21.74
C ALA A 31 5.36 19.39 20.53
N LEU A 32 5.40 18.65 19.42
CA LEU A 32 6.09 19.07 18.19
C LEU A 32 5.29 20.13 17.42
N GLU A 33 3.97 20.02 17.37
CA GLU A 33 3.10 21.07 16.82
C GLU A 33 3.27 22.40 17.59
N HIS A 34 3.36 22.33 18.92
CA HIS A 34 3.65 23.49 19.75
C HIS A 34 5.03 24.10 19.43
N GLN A 35 6.05 23.28 19.21
CA GLN A 35 7.37 23.77 18.79
C GLN A 35 7.33 24.50 17.44
N VAL A 36 6.56 24.02 16.46
CA VAL A 36 6.37 24.72 15.17
C VAL A 36 5.72 26.09 15.36
N ALA A 37 4.73 26.18 16.25
CA ALA A 37 4.00 27.41 16.54
C ALA A 37 4.83 28.46 17.29
N THR A 38 5.87 28.05 18.03
CA THR A 38 6.76 28.95 18.77
C THR A 38 7.88 29.53 17.91
N THR A 39 8.48 30.64 18.36
CA THR A 39 9.42 31.45 17.54
C THR A 39 10.88 30.98 17.60
N ASP A 40 11.19 29.95 18.39
CA ASP A 40 12.57 29.55 18.70
C ASP A 40 13.25 28.70 17.60
N LEU A 41 12.49 28.24 16.60
CA LEU A 41 13.02 27.49 15.47
C LEU A 41 13.48 28.38 14.32
N SER A 42 14.59 28.00 13.68
CA SER A 42 15.00 28.61 12.41
C SER A 42 13.93 28.36 11.32
N PRO A 43 13.79 29.23 10.30
CA PRO A 43 12.82 29.02 9.24
C PRO A 43 12.93 27.67 8.53
N ARG A 44 14.18 27.20 8.33
CA ARG A 44 14.47 25.90 7.70
C ARG A 44 14.04 24.73 8.58
N ASP A 45 14.29 24.81 9.89
CA ASP A 45 13.92 23.74 10.82
C ASP A 45 12.41 23.68 11.01
N ARG A 46 11.75 24.84 11.04
CA ARG A 46 10.28 24.94 11.06
C ARG A 46 9.66 24.32 9.82
N GLU A 47 10.19 24.61 8.63
CA GLU A 47 9.71 24.01 7.37
C GLU A 47 9.91 22.49 7.36
N ALA A 48 11.09 22.02 7.77
CA ALA A 48 11.37 20.59 7.88
C ALA A 48 10.43 19.90 8.88
N LEU A 49 10.21 20.47 10.07
CA LEU A 49 9.33 19.88 11.08
C LEU A 49 7.86 19.89 10.64
N GLY A 50 7.42 20.96 9.97
CA GLY A 50 6.09 21.03 9.37
C GLY A 50 5.89 19.97 8.28
N HIS A 51 6.92 19.67 7.49
CA HIS A 51 6.89 18.58 6.52
C HIS A 51 6.81 17.21 7.20
N ASP A 52 7.61 16.97 8.25
CA ASP A 52 7.58 15.72 9.02
C ASP A 52 6.18 15.47 9.65
N LEU A 53 5.57 16.51 10.24
CA LEU A 53 4.22 16.44 10.81
C LEU A 53 3.17 16.10 9.74
N LEU A 54 3.28 16.64 8.53
CA LEU A 54 2.40 16.30 7.42
C LEU A 54 2.53 14.83 7.02
N LEU A 55 3.75 14.30 6.95
CA LEU A 55 4.00 12.89 6.65
C LEU A 55 3.45 11.98 7.76
N TRP A 56 3.68 12.33 9.03
CA TRP A 56 3.12 11.57 10.16
C TRP A 56 1.61 11.59 10.19
N SER A 57 0.97 12.70 9.83
CA SER A 57 -0.50 12.74 9.75
C SER A 57 -1.04 11.68 8.79
N ASP A 58 -0.38 11.47 7.65
CA ASP A 58 -0.76 10.42 6.70
C ASP A 58 -0.46 9.01 7.25
N ASP A 59 0.71 8.81 7.84
CA ASP A 59 1.13 7.55 8.44
C ASP A 59 0.21 7.11 9.60
N LEU A 60 -0.14 8.04 10.51
CA LEU A 60 -1.05 7.78 11.62
C LEU A 60 -2.48 7.54 11.13
N ARG A 61 -2.91 8.23 10.08
CA ARG A 61 -4.19 7.95 9.42
C ARG A 61 -4.22 6.54 8.83
N ARG A 62 -3.12 6.08 8.23
CA ARG A 62 -2.98 4.71 7.73
C ARG A 62 -3.04 3.69 8.87
N ALA A 63 -2.31 3.90 9.96
CA ALA A 63 -2.39 3.05 11.16
C ALA A 63 -3.82 2.98 11.70
N HIS A 64 -4.51 4.12 11.81
CA HIS A 64 -5.90 4.18 12.26
C HIS A 64 -6.85 3.38 11.35
N LEU A 65 -6.71 3.49 10.02
CA LEU A 65 -7.51 2.69 9.08
C LEU A 65 -7.24 1.18 9.20
N MET A 66 -6.04 0.81 9.63
CA MET A 66 -5.61 -0.58 9.86
C MET A 66 -5.85 -1.07 11.30
N ALA A 67 -6.38 -0.23 12.19
CA ALA A 67 -6.71 -0.59 13.56
C ALA A 67 -8.06 -1.32 13.65
N ASN A 68 -8.14 -2.51 13.05
CA ASN A 68 -9.33 -3.34 13.05
C ASN A 68 -9.00 -4.84 13.01
N GLY A 69 -9.94 -5.68 13.42
CA GLY A 69 -9.71 -7.12 13.55
C GLY A 69 -9.35 -7.84 12.24
N LEU A 70 -9.79 -7.33 11.09
CA LEU A 70 -9.42 -7.91 9.80
C LEU A 70 -7.92 -7.72 9.52
N ALA A 71 -7.41 -6.50 9.76
CA ALA A 71 -5.99 -6.21 9.66
C ALA A 71 -5.17 -6.95 10.71
N GLY A 72 -5.64 -7.00 11.97
CA GLY A 72 -4.97 -7.73 13.05
C GLY A 72 -4.74 -9.22 12.74
N VAL A 73 -5.74 -9.89 12.15
CA VAL A 73 -5.60 -11.29 11.70
C VAL A 73 -4.54 -11.42 10.60
N GLU A 74 -4.53 -10.50 9.63
CA GLU A 74 -3.55 -10.54 8.53
C GLU A 74 -2.13 -10.21 8.99
N PHE A 75 -1.94 -9.28 9.94
CA PHE A 75 -0.64 -9.02 10.55
C PHE A 75 -0.10 -10.25 11.28
N ARG A 76 -0.92 -10.91 12.13
CA ARG A 76 -0.51 -12.15 12.81
C ARG A 76 -0.12 -13.24 11.81
N ARG A 77 -0.86 -13.36 10.72
CA ARG A 77 -0.55 -14.34 9.67
C ARG A 77 0.77 -14.03 8.96
N ALA A 78 0.99 -12.76 8.62
CA ALA A 78 2.20 -12.32 7.94
C ALA A 78 3.44 -12.44 8.85
N CYS A 79 3.27 -12.25 10.15
CA CYS A 79 4.33 -12.32 11.17
C CYS A 79 4.44 -13.69 11.88
N GLN A 80 3.86 -14.76 11.33
CA GLN A 80 3.86 -16.08 11.97
C GLN A 80 5.29 -16.64 12.26
N ASP A 81 6.28 -16.20 11.48
CA ASP A 81 7.67 -16.60 11.58
C ASP A 81 8.54 -15.51 12.26
N ASP A 82 7.90 -14.51 12.88
CA ASP A 82 8.52 -13.35 13.51
C ASP A 82 8.19 -13.34 15.01
N PRO A 83 9.05 -13.95 15.86
CA PRO A 83 8.75 -14.10 17.29
C PRO A 83 8.61 -12.76 18.01
N ASP A 84 9.40 -11.75 17.63
CA ASP A 84 9.34 -10.42 18.24
C ASP A 84 7.98 -9.76 17.98
N ALA A 85 7.46 -9.89 16.75
CA ALA A 85 6.14 -9.38 16.42
C ALA A 85 5.03 -10.16 17.17
N LEU A 86 5.13 -11.48 17.28
CA LEU A 86 4.15 -12.29 18.00
C LEU A 86 4.14 -11.99 19.51
N GLU A 87 5.30 -11.77 20.11
CA GLU A 87 5.42 -11.31 21.49
C GLU A 87 4.80 -9.92 21.65
N ALA A 88 5.12 -8.99 20.75
CA ALA A 88 4.55 -7.65 20.78
C ALA A 88 3.02 -7.65 20.65
N PHE A 89 2.44 -8.57 19.89
CA PHE A 89 0.99 -8.67 19.70
C PHE A 89 0.25 -9.33 20.86
N ALA A 90 0.94 -10.04 21.76
CA ALA A 90 0.29 -10.83 22.80
C ALA A 90 -0.46 -9.97 23.82
N SER A 91 0.03 -8.75 24.04
CA SER A 91 -0.47 -7.83 25.06
C SER A 91 -1.18 -6.59 24.51
N ARG A 92 -1.07 -6.35 23.19
CA ARG A 92 -1.55 -5.15 22.51
C ARG A 92 -2.92 -5.31 21.87
N ASP A 93 -3.69 -4.22 21.83
CA ASP A 93 -4.95 -4.15 21.08
C ASP A 93 -4.72 -3.89 19.57
N GLU A 94 -5.80 -3.87 18.78
CA GLU A 94 -5.71 -3.69 17.32
C GLU A 94 -5.11 -2.34 16.89
N ARG A 95 -5.30 -1.28 17.69
CA ARG A 95 -4.77 0.06 17.42
C ARG A 95 -3.27 0.07 17.61
N GLU A 96 -2.82 -0.52 18.71
CA GLU A 96 -1.41 -0.60 19.05
C GLU A 96 -0.64 -1.57 18.16
N ILE A 97 -1.26 -2.70 17.77
CA ILE A 97 -0.68 -3.60 16.77
C ILE A 97 -0.46 -2.87 15.44
N ALA A 98 -1.43 -2.08 14.97
CA ALA A 98 -1.30 -1.32 13.72
C ALA A 98 -0.18 -0.27 13.81
N LEU A 99 -0.08 0.47 14.92
CA LEU A 99 1.00 1.43 15.17
C LEU A 99 2.37 0.76 15.24
N TRP A 100 2.48 -0.34 15.99
CA TRP A 100 3.71 -1.11 16.12
C TRP A 100 4.16 -1.67 14.77
N MET A 101 3.23 -2.21 13.99
CA MET A 101 3.52 -2.71 12.64
C MET A 101 4.00 -1.62 11.70
N LEU A 102 3.40 -0.44 11.75
CA LEU A 102 3.84 0.70 10.95
C LEU A 102 5.25 1.15 11.33
N ALA A 103 5.60 1.14 12.63
CA ALA A 103 6.90 1.58 13.12
C ALA A 103 8.02 0.55 12.88
N PHE A 104 7.75 -0.73 13.08
CA PHE A 104 8.79 -1.77 13.12
C PHE A 104 8.77 -2.77 11.97
N ARG A 105 7.67 -2.83 11.21
CA ARG A 105 7.45 -3.78 10.10
C ARG A 105 6.71 -3.10 8.95
N ASP A 106 7.15 -1.89 8.59
CA ASP A 106 6.57 -1.01 7.56
C ASP A 106 6.22 -1.73 6.25
N LYS A 107 7.10 -2.61 5.77
CA LYS A 107 6.86 -3.38 4.56
C LYS A 107 5.68 -4.35 4.72
N ILE A 108 5.63 -5.09 5.82
CA ILE A 108 4.51 -6.01 6.10
C ILE A 108 3.22 -5.21 6.30
N PHE A 109 3.31 -4.07 6.99
CA PHE A 109 2.19 -3.15 7.13
C PHE A 109 1.61 -2.78 5.77
N ARG A 110 2.48 -2.32 4.86
CA ARG A 110 2.10 -1.94 3.49
C ARG A 110 1.57 -3.12 2.68
N ASP A 111 2.20 -4.30 2.78
CA ASP A 111 1.76 -5.50 2.08
C ASP A 111 0.33 -5.92 2.49
N VAL A 112 0.02 -5.82 3.79
CA VAL A 112 -1.33 -6.10 4.30
C VAL A 112 -2.34 -5.01 3.87
N GLU A 113 -1.97 -3.72 3.88
CA GLU A 113 -2.82 -2.65 3.34
C GLU A 113 -3.22 -2.94 1.88
N LEU A 114 -2.23 -3.27 1.04
CA LEU A 114 -2.45 -3.58 -0.37
C LEU A 114 -3.33 -4.83 -0.53
N HIS A 115 -3.10 -5.85 0.30
CA HIS A 115 -3.91 -7.07 0.28
C HIS A 115 -5.39 -6.78 0.61
N LEU A 116 -5.65 -6.04 1.68
CA LEU A 116 -7.01 -5.71 2.10
C LEU A 116 -7.71 -4.82 1.08
N ALA A 117 -7.00 -3.84 0.52
CA ALA A 117 -7.51 -2.98 -0.55
C ALA A 117 -7.90 -3.79 -1.80
N PHE A 118 -7.09 -4.79 -2.17
CA PHE A 118 -7.42 -5.71 -3.26
C PHE A 118 -8.62 -6.58 -2.91
N ARG A 119 -8.61 -7.19 -1.71
CA ARG A 119 -9.67 -8.08 -1.23
C ARG A 119 -11.03 -7.39 -1.22
N ALA A 120 -11.09 -6.12 -0.83
CA ALA A 120 -12.32 -5.32 -0.87
C ALA A 120 -12.91 -5.15 -2.30
N LYS A 121 -12.09 -5.30 -3.35
CA LYS A 121 -12.50 -5.22 -4.76
C LYS A 121 -12.80 -6.58 -5.39
N THR A 122 -12.47 -7.69 -4.70
CA THR A 122 -12.74 -9.06 -5.21
C THR A 122 -14.23 -9.31 -5.37
N SER A 123 -14.60 -10.13 -6.35
CA SER A 123 -16.01 -10.36 -6.77
C SER A 123 -16.78 -9.10 -7.20
N GLY A 124 -16.11 -7.94 -7.27
CA GLY A 124 -16.70 -6.70 -7.75
C GLY A 124 -16.75 -6.60 -9.27
N LYS A 125 -17.38 -5.52 -9.77
CA LYS A 125 -17.54 -5.26 -11.22
C LYS A 125 -16.22 -5.26 -12.02
N PHE A 126 -15.13 -4.84 -11.38
CA PHE A 126 -13.82 -4.69 -12.00
C PHE A 126 -12.87 -5.87 -11.70
N TRP A 127 -13.37 -6.94 -11.08
CA TRP A 127 -12.56 -8.12 -10.73
C TRP A 127 -12.80 -9.27 -11.71
N LYS A 128 -11.72 -9.95 -12.10
CA LYS A 128 -11.75 -11.19 -12.87
C LYS A 128 -10.70 -12.17 -12.39
N LYS A 129 -11.03 -13.46 -12.51
CA LYS A 129 -10.15 -14.59 -12.20
C LYS A 129 -9.82 -15.34 -13.47
N HIS A 130 -8.56 -15.73 -13.61
CA HIS A 130 -7.98 -16.40 -14.76
C HIS A 130 -7.09 -17.56 -14.31
N ARG A 131 -6.77 -18.45 -15.25
CA ARG A 131 -5.86 -19.56 -15.04
C ARG A 131 -4.80 -19.54 -16.12
N ILE A 132 -3.54 -19.57 -15.71
CA ILE A 132 -2.38 -19.69 -16.58
C ILE A 132 -1.54 -20.89 -16.16
N GLN A 133 -0.38 -21.09 -16.81
CA GLN A 133 0.58 -22.11 -16.42
C GLN A 133 1.04 -21.93 -14.97
N ARG A 134 1.21 -23.05 -14.26
CA ARG A 134 1.70 -23.11 -12.88
C ARG A 134 3.22 -22.94 -12.83
N GLY A 135 3.71 -22.42 -11.71
CA GLY A 135 5.15 -22.33 -11.41
C GLY A 135 5.90 -21.41 -12.36
N LEU A 136 5.26 -20.35 -12.88
CA LEU A 136 5.97 -19.31 -13.61
C LEU A 136 6.70 -18.42 -12.61
N GLU A 137 7.96 -18.14 -12.90
CA GLU A 137 8.79 -17.27 -12.07
C GLU A 137 8.50 -15.80 -12.39
N LEU A 138 8.30 -15.00 -11.35
CA LEU A 138 8.07 -13.57 -11.48
C LEU A 138 9.41 -12.83 -11.50
N THR A 139 9.58 -11.89 -12.44
CA THR A 139 10.75 -11.01 -12.41
C THR A 139 10.66 -10.01 -11.25
N HIS A 140 11.75 -9.87 -10.51
CA HIS A 140 11.94 -8.82 -9.51
C HIS A 140 12.74 -7.62 -10.09
N GLU A 141 13.06 -7.64 -11.38
CA GLU A 141 13.81 -6.57 -12.04
C GLU A 141 12.95 -5.31 -12.16
N ARG A 142 13.40 -4.22 -11.51
CA ARG A 142 12.65 -2.96 -11.47
C ARG A 142 12.31 -2.42 -12.86
N THR A 143 13.25 -2.47 -13.80
CA THR A 143 13.05 -2.00 -15.17
C THR A 143 11.91 -2.74 -15.88
N ARG A 144 11.74 -4.04 -15.64
CA ARG A 144 10.66 -4.81 -16.27
C ARG A 144 9.31 -4.54 -15.63
N LEU A 145 9.27 -4.41 -14.30
CA LEU A 145 8.07 -4.00 -13.57
C LEU A 145 7.60 -2.61 -14.02
N GLU A 146 8.54 -1.70 -14.27
CA GLU A 146 8.23 -0.37 -14.82
C GLU A 146 7.74 -0.46 -16.27
N GLN A 147 8.34 -1.29 -17.13
CA GLN A 147 7.84 -1.51 -18.50
C GLN A 147 6.43 -2.08 -18.49
N PHE A 148 6.14 -3.05 -17.62
CA PHE A 148 4.79 -3.58 -17.40
C PHE A 148 3.82 -2.45 -17.03
N CYS A 149 4.18 -1.61 -16.07
CA CYS A 149 3.34 -0.50 -15.61
C CYS A 149 3.08 0.54 -16.72
N HIS A 150 4.12 0.93 -17.47
CA HIS A 150 3.98 1.83 -18.63
C HIS A 150 3.08 1.23 -19.72
N ALA A 151 3.18 -0.08 -19.97
CA ALA A 151 2.33 -0.75 -20.94
C ALA A 151 0.85 -0.79 -20.48
N VAL A 152 0.60 -1.04 -19.19
CA VAL A 152 -0.75 -0.97 -18.60
C VAL A 152 -1.31 0.45 -18.70
N ALA A 153 -0.49 1.50 -18.52
CA ALA A 153 -0.93 2.88 -18.66
C ALA A 153 -1.48 3.20 -20.07
N GLN A 154 -0.97 2.53 -21.12
CA GLN A 154 -1.49 2.68 -22.49
C GLN A 154 -2.96 2.27 -22.61
N LEU A 155 -3.47 1.40 -21.74
CA LEU A 155 -4.87 1.01 -21.71
C LEU A 155 -5.81 2.18 -21.34
N TYR A 156 -5.30 3.20 -20.65
CA TYR A 156 -6.07 4.34 -20.15
C TYR A 156 -5.91 5.61 -20.98
N LYS A 157 -4.99 5.65 -21.96
CA LYS A 157 -4.73 6.84 -22.79
C LYS A 157 -5.97 7.35 -23.50
N LYS A 158 -6.78 6.45 -24.06
CA LYS A 158 -8.04 6.81 -24.74
C LYS A 158 -9.08 7.43 -23.81
N SER A 159 -8.95 7.22 -22.50
CA SER A 159 -9.82 7.78 -21.45
C SER A 159 -9.21 9.00 -20.77
N GLY A 160 -8.14 9.58 -21.33
CA GLY A 160 -7.46 10.77 -20.81
C GLY A 160 -6.38 10.49 -19.77
N GLY A 161 -5.99 9.23 -19.55
CA GLY A 161 -4.88 8.87 -18.67
C GLY A 161 -3.57 9.55 -19.05
N GLY A 162 -2.81 9.96 -18.05
CA GLY A 162 -1.49 10.58 -18.19
C GLY A 162 -0.37 9.58 -18.44
N ASP A 163 0.87 10.02 -18.26
CA ASP A 163 2.08 9.20 -18.42
C ASP A 163 2.70 8.80 -17.08
N GLY A 164 2.32 9.48 -15.98
CA GLY A 164 2.79 9.13 -14.65
C GLY A 164 2.36 7.71 -14.28
N VAL A 165 3.32 6.89 -13.87
CA VAL A 165 3.10 5.51 -13.43
C VAL A 165 3.89 5.19 -12.17
N HIS A 166 3.34 4.30 -11.35
CA HIS A 166 4.02 3.73 -10.19
C HIS A 166 3.55 2.28 -9.97
N ILE A 167 4.46 1.43 -9.53
CA ILE A 167 4.20 0.01 -9.29
C ILE A 167 4.81 -0.44 -7.96
N GLU A 168 4.01 -1.20 -7.22
CA GLU A 168 4.36 -1.84 -5.96
C GLU A 168 4.21 -3.36 -6.12
N LEU A 169 5.24 -4.09 -5.72
CA LEU A 169 5.25 -5.54 -5.66
C LEU A 169 5.20 -5.95 -4.19
N SER A 170 4.15 -6.68 -3.85
CA SER A 170 3.91 -7.25 -2.53
C SER A 170 3.99 -8.77 -2.61
N GLU A 171 4.63 -9.39 -1.63
CA GLU A 171 4.76 -10.84 -1.52
C GLU A 171 4.06 -11.30 -0.25
N ARG A 172 3.13 -12.25 -0.39
CA ARG A 172 2.41 -12.84 0.72
C ARG A 172 2.75 -14.31 0.83
N ARG A 173 3.41 -14.70 1.92
CA ARG A 173 3.62 -16.12 2.23
C ARG A 173 2.30 -16.79 2.55
N CYS A 174 1.96 -17.86 1.84
CA CYS A 174 0.82 -18.68 2.20
C CYS A 174 1.23 -19.72 3.25
N ALA A 175 0.64 -19.62 4.43
CA ALA A 175 0.80 -20.54 5.55
C ALA A 175 0.05 -21.87 5.39
N SER A 176 -0.11 -22.41 4.17
CA SER A 176 -0.67 -23.75 4.05
C SER A 176 0.43 -24.74 4.42
N GLY A 177 0.26 -25.48 5.52
CA GLY A 177 1.24 -26.36 6.19
C GLY A 177 1.77 -27.56 5.39
N VAL A 178 2.11 -27.36 4.12
CA VAL A 178 2.96 -28.23 3.31
C VAL A 178 4.31 -27.54 3.23
N SER A 179 5.39 -28.29 3.33
CA SER A 179 6.79 -27.87 3.55
C SER A 179 7.42 -26.94 2.48
N ASN A 180 6.62 -26.27 1.65
CA ASN A 180 7.00 -25.10 0.88
C ASN A 180 5.90 -24.04 1.08
N ALA A 181 6.16 -23.02 1.90
CA ALA A 181 5.33 -21.82 1.95
C ALA A 181 5.28 -21.22 0.53
N MET A 182 4.17 -21.44 -0.17
CA MET A 182 4.01 -20.91 -1.52
C MET A 182 3.58 -19.45 -1.40
N SER A 183 4.45 -18.53 -1.81
CA SER A 183 4.12 -17.11 -1.83
C SER A 183 3.15 -16.79 -2.96
N SER A 184 2.14 -15.95 -2.69
CA SER A 184 1.41 -15.24 -3.73
C SER A 184 1.99 -13.85 -3.89
N PHE A 185 1.92 -13.32 -5.12
CA PHE A 185 2.49 -12.02 -5.47
C PHE A 185 1.37 -11.08 -5.87
N GLN A 186 1.37 -9.87 -5.33
CA GLN A 186 0.46 -8.81 -5.72
C GLN A 186 1.24 -7.66 -6.36
N LEU A 187 0.90 -7.33 -7.59
CA LEU A 187 1.36 -6.16 -8.32
C LEU A 187 0.26 -5.10 -8.26
N THR A 188 0.49 -4.01 -7.54
CA THR A 188 -0.42 -2.86 -7.51
C THR A 188 0.15 -1.76 -8.40
N LEU A 189 -0.65 -1.31 -9.36
CA LEU A 189 -0.27 -0.31 -10.35
C LEU A 189 -1.10 0.96 -10.17
N TYR A 190 -0.42 2.09 -10.21
CA TYR A 190 -1.01 3.42 -10.18
C TYR A 190 -0.67 4.10 -11.51
N VAL A 191 -1.70 4.50 -12.24
CA VAL A 191 -1.56 5.26 -13.49
C VAL A 191 -2.20 6.62 -13.30
N GLU A 192 -1.54 7.68 -13.74
CA GLU A 192 -2.09 9.02 -13.75
C GLU A 192 -3.42 9.06 -14.51
N GLY A 193 -4.49 9.50 -13.86
CA GLY A 193 -5.81 9.57 -14.46
C GLY A 193 -6.07 10.82 -15.31
N PRO A 194 -7.30 10.95 -15.84
CA PRO A 194 -7.71 12.15 -16.55
C PRO A 194 -7.73 13.38 -15.63
N VAL A 195 -7.52 14.55 -16.27
CA VAL A 195 -7.69 15.85 -15.62
C VAL A 195 -9.11 15.94 -15.08
N THR A 196 -9.22 16.07 -13.76
CA THR A 196 -10.48 16.14 -13.02
C THR A 196 -10.52 17.46 -12.27
N ALA A 197 -11.60 18.22 -12.44
CA ALA A 197 -11.85 19.42 -11.65
C ALA A 197 -12.70 19.04 -10.43
N LEU A 198 -12.08 18.99 -9.25
CA LEU A 198 -12.78 18.76 -7.99
C LEU A 198 -13.44 20.06 -7.53
N THR A 199 -14.75 20.01 -7.28
CA THR A 199 -15.49 21.09 -6.64
C THR A 199 -15.17 21.08 -5.15
N HIS A 200 -14.55 22.14 -4.65
CA HIS A 200 -14.03 22.21 -3.28
C HIS A 200 -14.51 23.49 -2.59
N PHE A 201 -14.93 23.36 -1.32
CA PHE A 201 -15.15 24.50 -0.44
C PHE A 201 -13.98 24.61 0.53
N SER A 202 -13.33 25.77 0.56
CA SER A 202 -12.36 26.13 1.61
C SER A 202 -12.86 27.40 2.29
N GLN A 203 -13.06 27.34 3.61
CA GLN A 203 -13.52 28.46 4.43
C GLN A 203 -14.71 29.23 3.80
N SER A 204 -15.73 28.49 3.35
CA SER A 204 -16.95 29.01 2.71
C SER A 204 -16.80 29.56 1.28
N HIS A 205 -15.61 29.49 0.67
CA HIS A 205 -15.41 29.86 -0.73
C HIS A 205 -15.44 28.64 -1.64
N PHE A 206 -16.30 28.69 -2.67
CA PHE A 206 -16.33 27.68 -3.72
C PHE A 206 -15.14 27.89 -4.68
N THR A 207 -14.35 26.84 -4.87
CA THR A 207 -13.24 26.80 -5.82
C THR A 207 -13.29 25.51 -6.64
N ARG A 208 -12.65 25.53 -7.80
CA ARG A 208 -12.38 24.31 -8.59
C ARG A 208 -10.90 24.02 -8.54
N VAL A 209 -10.54 22.87 -7.97
CA VAL A 209 -9.15 22.40 -7.92
C VAL A 209 -8.97 21.37 -9.02
N THR A 210 -8.08 21.68 -9.97
CA THR A 210 -7.73 20.75 -11.05
C THR A 210 -6.67 19.77 -10.54
N THR A 211 -6.96 18.48 -10.62
CA THR A 211 -6.05 17.40 -10.22
C THR A 211 -6.14 16.22 -11.18
N ARG A 212 -5.18 15.30 -11.09
CA ARG A 212 -5.19 14.02 -11.80
C ARG A 212 -5.18 12.89 -10.79
N VAL A 213 -6.34 12.26 -10.61
CA VAL A 213 -6.50 11.18 -9.64
C VAL A 213 -5.83 9.91 -10.18
N ALA A 214 -5.08 9.21 -9.35
CA ALA A 214 -4.49 7.93 -9.74
C ALA A 214 -5.59 6.89 -10.05
N LEU A 215 -5.49 6.27 -11.22
CA LEU A 215 -6.20 5.06 -11.59
C LEU A 215 -5.44 3.87 -11.02
N GLU A 216 -6.04 3.22 -10.03
CA GLU A 216 -5.48 2.04 -9.41
C GLU A 216 -5.94 0.77 -10.16
N SER A 217 -4.99 -0.14 -10.40
CA SER A 217 -5.24 -1.49 -10.88
C SER A 217 -4.33 -2.46 -10.15
N ALA A 218 -4.71 -3.73 -10.11
CA ALA A 218 -3.93 -4.71 -9.38
C ALA A 218 -4.04 -6.09 -10.00
N LEU A 219 -2.98 -6.89 -9.83
CA LEU A 219 -2.90 -8.28 -10.25
C LEU A 219 -2.35 -9.11 -9.08
N VAL A 220 -3.04 -10.18 -8.72
CA VAL A 220 -2.56 -11.18 -7.76
C VAL A 220 -2.27 -12.47 -8.50
N TYR A 221 -1.06 -13.00 -8.34
CA TYR A 221 -0.62 -14.25 -8.94
C TYR A 221 -0.32 -15.29 -7.85
N HIS A 222 -0.82 -16.50 -8.07
CA HIS A 222 -0.60 -17.67 -7.22
C HIS A 222 0.20 -18.73 -8.01
N PRO A 223 1.55 -18.78 -7.87
CA PRO A 223 2.41 -19.69 -8.64
C PRO A 223 2.01 -21.16 -8.51
N ALA A 224 1.66 -21.60 -7.29
CA ALA A 224 1.28 -22.97 -6.98
C ALA A 224 0.11 -23.48 -7.85
N THR A 225 -0.86 -22.62 -8.10
CA THR A 225 -2.11 -22.96 -8.76
C THR A 225 -2.17 -22.44 -10.19
N GLY A 226 -1.34 -21.47 -10.55
CA GLY A 226 -1.43 -20.72 -11.80
C GLY A 226 -2.64 -19.78 -11.83
N GLU A 227 -3.26 -19.50 -10.67
CA GLU A 227 -4.38 -18.55 -10.62
C GLU A 227 -3.86 -17.12 -10.73
N VAL A 228 -4.52 -16.33 -11.57
CA VAL A 228 -4.30 -14.88 -11.65
C VAL A 228 -5.62 -14.18 -11.42
N GLU A 229 -5.65 -13.23 -10.50
CA GLU A 229 -6.79 -12.36 -10.26
C GLU A 229 -6.41 -10.94 -10.65
N THR A 230 -7.30 -10.23 -11.33
CA THR A 230 -7.05 -8.87 -11.80
C THR A 230 -8.18 -7.95 -11.37
N VAL A 231 -7.81 -6.73 -10.99
CA VAL A 231 -8.73 -5.62 -10.73
C VAL A 231 -8.39 -4.49 -11.69
N VAL A 232 -9.23 -4.28 -12.71
CA VAL A 232 -8.94 -3.37 -13.83
C VAL A 232 -10.23 -2.71 -14.34
N LYS A 233 -10.17 -1.40 -14.61
CA LYS A 233 -11.24 -0.69 -15.33
C LYS A 233 -11.16 -0.96 -16.84
N GLY A 234 -12.32 -1.14 -17.49
CA GLY A 234 -12.42 -1.33 -18.95
C GLY A 234 -12.99 -2.68 -19.40
N GLY A 235 -13.41 -3.53 -18.45
CA GLY A 235 -14.09 -4.80 -18.74
C GLY A 235 -13.15 -5.85 -19.32
N ALA A 236 -13.72 -6.91 -19.90
CA ALA A 236 -12.99 -8.11 -20.32
C ALA A 236 -11.76 -7.81 -21.18
N LYS A 237 -11.87 -6.86 -22.11
CA LYS A 237 -10.76 -6.43 -22.98
C LYS A 237 -9.52 -6.00 -22.19
N ASN A 238 -9.69 -5.20 -21.14
CA ASN A 238 -8.56 -4.71 -20.36
C ASN A 238 -7.99 -5.78 -19.42
N HIS A 239 -8.83 -6.73 -18.96
CA HIS A 239 -8.36 -7.90 -18.21
C HIS A 239 -7.47 -8.81 -19.07
N THR A 240 -7.92 -9.14 -20.28
CA THR A 240 -7.15 -9.89 -21.28
C THR A 240 -5.81 -9.18 -21.57
N ALA A 241 -5.85 -7.88 -21.87
CA ALA A 241 -4.64 -7.11 -22.14
C ALA A 241 -3.69 -7.06 -20.93
N MET A 242 -4.21 -6.94 -19.70
CA MET A 242 -3.36 -6.95 -18.50
C MET A 242 -2.62 -8.29 -18.36
N LEU A 243 -3.27 -9.41 -18.66
CA LEU A 243 -2.64 -10.74 -18.60
C LEU A 243 -1.59 -10.92 -19.68
N GLU A 244 -1.85 -10.50 -20.91
CA GLU A 244 -0.87 -10.54 -22.00
C GLU A 244 0.37 -9.72 -21.64
N LEU A 245 0.17 -8.52 -21.07
CA LEU A 245 1.26 -7.66 -20.62
C LEU A 245 2.02 -8.26 -19.42
N PHE A 246 1.31 -8.89 -18.47
CA PHE A 246 1.91 -9.62 -17.36
C PHE A 246 2.78 -10.78 -17.87
N GLY A 247 2.26 -11.55 -18.83
CA GLY A 247 2.97 -12.58 -19.56
C GLY A 247 4.29 -12.07 -20.12
N LYS A 248 4.19 -11.07 -20.98
CA LYS A 248 5.31 -10.50 -21.72
C LYS A 248 6.39 -9.89 -20.81
N HIS A 249 5.98 -9.09 -19.83
CA HIS A 249 6.91 -8.24 -19.08
C HIS A 249 7.32 -8.81 -17.73
N VAL A 250 6.46 -9.61 -17.09
CA VAL A 250 6.67 -10.05 -15.70
C VAL A 250 7.12 -11.50 -15.62
N VAL A 251 6.41 -12.42 -16.29
CA VAL A 251 6.76 -13.86 -16.28
C VAL A 251 7.49 -14.32 -17.54
N GLN A 252 7.70 -13.41 -18.50
CA GLN A 252 8.47 -13.61 -19.73
C GLN A 252 7.98 -14.79 -20.60
N GLN A 253 6.67 -14.98 -20.63
CA GLN A 253 6.01 -15.99 -21.45
C GLN A 253 4.77 -15.40 -22.09
N ASP A 254 4.48 -15.80 -23.32
CA ASP A 254 3.21 -15.46 -23.95
C ASP A 254 2.10 -16.23 -23.24
N LEU A 255 1.22 -15.49 -22.57
CA LEU A 255 0.06 -16.06 -21.89
C LEU A 255 -1.13 -16.00 -22.86
N ALA A 256 -1.78 -17.14 -23.07
CA ALA A 256 -3.10 -17.21 -23.71
C ALA A 256 -4.17 -17.11 -22.60
N PRO A 257 -4.83 -15.95 -22.43
CA PRO A 257 -5.81 -15.72 -21.37
C PRO A 257 -7.14 -16.47 -21.54
#